data_AF-A0A920UBJ2-F1
#
_entry.id   AF-A0A920UBJ2-F1
#
_cell.length_a   1.000
_cell.length_b   1.000
_cell.length_c   1.000
_cell.angle_alpha   90.00
_cell.angle_beta   90.00
_cell.angle_gamma   90.00
#
_symmetry.space_group_name_H-M   'P 1'
#
loop_
_entity.id
_entity.type
_entity.pdbx_description
1 polymer ?
#
loop_
_entity_poly.entity_id
_entity_poly.type
_entity_poly.pdbx_seq_one_letter_code
_entity_poly.pdbx_strand_id
1 'polypeptide(L)'
;MTRSRGGLKDYPIACNAYGSCDQAAITKLENQDAKTKIMFLISDGRPQDRGYSPEGVEKEYAVHDTHMALVEARRQEIIPFCLTVDKAGHDYLKSMCGDMGYEVLADIWSFREKGPNALSAAYGC
;
A
#
# COMPACT_ATOMS: atom_id res chain seq x y z
N MET A 1 -0.87 -17.25 -32.43
CA MET A 1 -1.65 -16.42 -31.48
C MET A 1 -0.74 -16.06 -30.30
N THR A 2 0.05 -14.99 -30.45
CA THR A 2 0.96 -14.48 -29.42
C THR A 2 0.21 -13.48 -28.55
N ARG A 3 -0.04 -13.82 -27.28
CA ARG A 3 -0.55 -12.86 -26.29
C ARG A 3 0.53 -11.79 -26.07
N SER A 4 0.23 -10.57 -26.48
CA SER A 4 1.05 -9.39 -26.21
C SER A 4 1.12 -9.16 -24.70
N ARG A 5 2.34 -9.02 -24.19
CA ARG A 5 2.60 -8.50 -22.85
C ARG A 5 2.17 -7.03 -22.85
N GLY A 6 0.98 -6.74 -22.30
CA GLY A 6 0.54 -5.38 -22.05
C GLY A 6 1.51 -4.70 -21.10
N GLY A 7 2.27 -3.75 -21.62
CA GLY A 7 3.24 -2.96 -20.86
C GLY A 7 2.54 -2.10 -19.82
N LEU A 8 3.18 -1.99 -18.66
CA LEU A 8 2.90 -1.02 -17.59
C LEU A 8 3.26 0.41 -18.05
N LYS A 9 2.66 0.87 -19.13
CA LYS A 9 2.77 2.26 -19.59
C LYS A 9 1.39 2.90 -19.38
N ASP A 10 1.39 4.08 -18.77
CA ASP A 10 0.24 4.97 -18.60
C ASP A 10 -0.54 4.88 -17.27
N TYR A 11 0.17 4.76 -16.13
CA TYR A 11 -0.35 5.31 -14.87
C TYR A 11 0.22 6.72 -14.69
N PRO A 12 -0.62 7.78 -14.62
CA PRO A 12 -0.15 9.14 -14.43
C PRO A 12 0.63 9.24 -13.11
N ILE A 13 1.91 9.54 -13.24
CA ILE A 13 2.83 9.75 -12.13
C ILE A 13 2.46 11.11 -11.50
N ALA A 14 2.23 11.10 -10.19
CA ALA A 14 1.91 12.24 -9.32
C ALA A 14 0.41 12.51 -9.00
N CYS A 15 -0.35 11.45 -8.70
CA CYS A 15 -1.45 11.50 -7.73
C CYS A 15 -1.30 10.29 -6.80
N ASN A 16 -1.13 10.51 -5.50
CA ASN A 16 -1.07 9.45 -4.48
C ASN A 16 -2.51 8.99 -4.14
N ALA A 17 -3.31 8.71 -5.18
CA ALA A 17 -4.67 8.18 -5.08
C ALA A 17 -4.59 6.67 -4.83
N TYR A 18 -4.06 6.32 -3.67
CA TYR A 18 -3.72 4.94 -3.31
C TYR A 18 -4.93 4.01 -3.34
N GLY A 19 -6.15 4.51 -3.05
CA GLY A 19 -7.35 3.67 -3.11
C GLY A 19 -7.60 3.02 -4.48
N SER A 20 -7.35 3.73 -5.58
CA SER A 20 -7.55 3.20 -6.93
C SER A 20 -6.51 2.16 -7.33
N CYS A 21 -5.24 2.35 -6.94
CA CYS A 21 -4.18 1.39 -7.25
C CYS A 21 -4.28 0.16 -6.36
N ASP A 22 -4.70 0.34 -5.11
CA ASP A 22 -4.89 -0.74 -4.15
C ASP A 22 -6.00 -1.68 -4.62
N GLN A 23 -7.15 -1.15 -5.04
CA GLN A 23 -8.23 -1.96 -5.63
C GLN A 23 -7.78 -2.74 -6.86
N ALA A 24 -6.99 -2.13 -7.75
CA ALA A 24 -6.46 -2.82 -8.93
C ALA A 24 -5.46 -3.93 -8.57
N ALA A 25 -4.64 -3.74 -7.52
CA ALA A 25 -3.72 -4.75 -7.01
C ALA A 25 -4.47 -5.92 -6.36
N ILE A 26 -5.50 -5.60 -5.58
CA ILE A 26 -6.41 -6.54 -4.94
C ILE A 26 -7.04 -7.46 -5.99
N THR A 27 -7.68 -6.93 -7.04
CA THR A 27 -8.27 -7.75 -8.12
C THR A 27 -7.23 -8.67 -8.79
N LYS A 28 -5.98 -8.21 -8.96
CA LYS A 28 -4.93 -9.05 -9.54
C LYS A 28 -4.54 -10.20 -8.63
N LEU A 29 -4.44 -9.95 -7.33
CA LEU A 29 -4.10 -10.95 -6.31
C LEU A 29 -5.24 -11.96 -6.11
N GLU A 30 -6.50 -11.52 -6.14
CA GLU A 30 -7.66 -12.42 -6.13
C GLU A 30 -7.59 -13.46 -7.25
N ASN A 31 -7.20 -13.03 -8.46
CA ASN A 31 -7.08 -13.89 -9.63
C ASN A 31 -5.87 -14.84 -9.62
N GLN A 32 -5.01 -14.80 -8.59
CA GLN A 32 -3.91 -15.77 -8.43
C GLN A 32 -4.35 -16.99 -7.63
N ASP A 33 -3.99 -18.18 -8.12
CA ASP A 33 -4.13 -19.43 -7.38
C ASP A 33 -2.96 -19.60 -6.40
N ALA A 34 -3.05 -18.90 -5.27
CA ALA A 34 -2.05 -18.92 -4.21
C ALA A 34 -2.74 -19.02 -2.85
N LYS A 35 -2.23 -19.92 -1.98
CA LYS A 35 -2.73 -20.12 -0.62
C LYS A 35 -2.53 -18.90 0.28
N THR A 36 -1.50 -18.10 0.01
CA THR A 36 -1.22 -16.87 0.74
C THR A 36 -0.94 -15.75 -0.24
N LYS A 37 -1.63 -14.63 -0.06
CA LYS A 37 -1.54 -13.44 -0.91
C LYS A 37 -1.10 -12.28 -0.04
N ILE A 38 -0.02 -11.62 -0.42
CA ILE A 38 0.54 -10.48 0.32
C ILE A 38 0.59 -9.29 -0.62
N MET A 39 0.14 -8.14 -0.12
CA MET A 39 0.22 -6.87 -0.83
C MET A 39 1.16 -5.95 -0.07
N PHE A 40 2.29 -5.59 -0.69
CA PHE A 40 3.21 -4.59 -0.15
C PHE A 40 2.86 -3.21 -0.70
N LEU A 41 2.54 -2.27 0.20
CA LEU A 41 2.42 -0.86 -0.13
C LEU A 41 3.73 -0.17 0.21
N ILE A 42 4.47 0.30 -0.79
CA ILE A 42 5.74 1.02 -0.59
C ILE A 42 5.53 2.49 -0.94
N SER A 43 5.72 3.39 0.02
CA SER A 43 5.53 4.83 -0.17
C SER A 43 6.63 5.65 0.51
N ASP A 44 7.06 6.74 -0.12
CA ASP A 44 8.01 7.70 0.42
C ASP A 44 7.37 8.78 1.31
N GLY A 45 6.06 8.73 1.54
CA GLY A 45 5.37 9.67 2.42
C GLY A 45 3.86 9.48 2.54
N ARG A 46 3.17 10.51 3.00
CA ARG A 46 1.72 10.49 3.21
C ARG A 46 0.94 10.39 1.89
N PRO A 47 -0.17 9.64 1.83
CA PRO A 47 -1.11 9.70 0.71
C PRO A 47 -1.60 11.13 0.45
N GLN A 48 -1.73 11.49 -0.82
CA GLN A 48 -2.11 12.84 -1.28
C GLN A 48 -3.14 12.73 -2.39
N ASP A 49 -4.29 13.37 -2.19
CA ASP A 49 -5.31 13.55 -3.19
C ASP A 49 -5.41 15.05 -3.53
N ARG A 50 -4.54 15.50 -4.44
CA ARG A 50 -4.48 16.92 -4.85
C ARG A 50 -5.71 17.25 -5.68
N GLY A 51 -6.55 18.16 -5.19
CA GLY A 51 -7.71 18.68 -5.92
C GLY A 51 -9.07 18.25 -5.37
N TYR A 52 -9.13 17.66 -4.18
CA TYR A 52 -10.37 17.16 -3.57
C TYR A 52 -10.94 18.07 -2.46
N SER A 53 -10.18 19.05 -1.91
CA SER A 53 -10.68 19.94 -0.84
C SER A 53 -9.81 21.17 -0.53
N PRO A 54 -10.34 22.19 0.18
CA PRO A 54 -9.54 23.29 0.72
C PRO A 54 -8.43 22.78 1.65
N GLU A 55 -7.29 23.48 1.64
CA GLU A 55 -6.04 23.07 2.29
C GLU A 55 -6.23 22.49 3.70
N GLY A 56 -5.88 21.21 3.87
CA GLY A 56 -5.93 20.48 5.15
C GLY A 56 -6.79 19.22 5.13
N VAL A 57 -7.99 19.29 4.54
CA VAL A 57 -8.96 18.17 4.53
C VAL A 57 -8.56 17.05 3.56
N GLU A 58 -7.88 17.38 2.47
CA GLU A 58 -7.39 16.42 1.46
C GLU A 58 -6.49 15.33 2.07
N LYS A 59 -5.71 15.67 3.10
CA LYS A 59 -4.73 14.77 3.70
C LYS A 59 -5.37 13.70 4.58
N GLU A 60 -6.50 14.01 5.22
CA GLU A 60 -7.23 13.06 6.06
C GLU A 60 -8.09 12.14 5.18
N TYR A 61 -8.69 12.72 4.14
CA TYR A 61 -9.46 11.96 3.15
C TYR A 61 -8.60 10.88 2.47
N ALA A 62 -7.40 11.23 1.99
CA ALA A 62 -6.52 10.27 1.33
C ALA A 62 -6.03 9.15 2.28
N VAL A 63 -5.85 9.45 3.57
CA VAL A 63 -5.52 8.44 4.59
C VAL A 63 -6.70 7.49 4.81
N HIS A 64 -7.92 8.01 4.90
CA HIS A 64 -9.12 7.21 5.09
C HIS A 64 -9.43 6.35 3.87
N ASP A 65 -9.29 6.88 2.66
CA ASP A 65 -9.48 6.15 1.41
C ASP A 65 -8.53 4.96 1.30
N THR A 66 -7.23 5.20 1.59
CA THR A 66 -6.22 4.13 1.64
C THR A 66 -6.57 3.10 2.73
N HIS A 67 -6.98 3.54 3.92
CA HIS A 67 -7.42 2.62 4.98
C HIS A 67 -8.56 1.71 4.48
N MET A 68 -9.58 2.27 3.82
CA MET A 68 -10.70 1.48 3.31
C MET A 68 -10.24 0.45 2.27
N ALA A 69 -9.29 0.78 1.41
CA ALA A 69 -8.71 -0.17 0.46
C ALA A 69 -7.93 -1.30 1.15
N LEU A 70 -7.16 -0.99 2.20
CA LEU A 70 -6.43 -2.00 2.99
C LEU A 70 -7.40 -2.93 3.74
N VAL A 71 -8.52 -2.41 4.26
CA VAL A 71 -9.58 -3.22 4.88
C VAL A 71 -10.20 -4.16 3.86
N GLU A 72 -10.44 -3.69 2.63
CA GLU A 72 -10.97 -4.54 1.57
C GLU A 72 -9.99 -5.64 1.16
N ALA A 73 -8.69 -5.35 1.07
CA ALA A 73 -7.66 -6.36 0.86
C ALA A 73 -7.74 -7.47 1.93
N ARG A 74 -7.84 -7.07 3.21
CA ARG A 74 -7.95 -8.01 4.33
C ARG A 74 -9.21 -8.87 4.25
N ARG A 75 -10.34 -8.30 3.80
CA ARG A 75 -11.60 -9.05 3.61
C ARG A 75 -11.48 -10.12 2.53
N GLN A 76 -10.59 -9.93 1.57
CA GLN A 76 -10.30 -10.87 0.49
C GLN A 76 -9.13 -11.81 0.82
N GLU A 77 -8.80 -11.95 2.11
CA GLU A 77 -7.71 -12.81 2.60
C GLU A 77 -6.33 -12.42 2.05
N ILE A 78 -6.19 -11.19 1.56
CA ILE A 78 -4.91 -10.60 1.17
C ILE A 78 -4.34 -9.91 2.40
N ILE A 79 -3.06 -10.15 2.68
CA ILE A 79 -2.35 -9.53 3.81
C ILE A 79 -1.70 -8.24 3.31
N PRO A 80 -2.25 -7.05 3.63
CA PRO A 80 -1.58 -5.80 3.35
C PRO A 80 -0.43 -5.56 4.33
N PHE A 81 0.70 -5.08 3.83
CA PHE A 81 1.84 -4.65 4.62
C PHE A 81 2.41 -3.34 4.08
N CYS A 82 2.48 -2.30 4.91
CA CYS A 82 2.94 -0.98 4.48
C CYS A 82 4.43 -0.77 4.82
N LEU A 83 5.19 -0.25 3.88
CA LEU A 83 6.60 0.09 4.01
C LEU A 83 6.77 1.55 3.64
N THR A 84 7.42 2.31 4.51
CA THR A 84 7.74 3.71 4.20
C THR A 84 9.11 4.11 4.67
N VAL A 85 9.72 5.09 4.01
CA VAL A 85 10.95 5.76 4.48
C VAL A 85 10.65 7.05 5.25
N ASP A 86 9.37 7.43 5.39
CA ASP A 86 8.95 8.61 6.13
C ASP A 86 9.03 8.37 7.64
N LYS A 87 10.13 8.84 8.24
CA LYS A 87 10.39 8.78 9.68
C LYS A 87 9.39 9.56 10.52
N ALA A 88 8.75 10.57 9.94
CA ALA A 88 7.72 11.36 10.61
C ALA A 88 6.31 10.77 10.42
N GLY A 89 6.18 9.65 9.69
CA GLY A 89 4.89 9.15 9.24
C GLY A 89 4.10 8.32 10.25
N HIS A 90 4.65 8.05 11.44
CA HIS A 90 4.03 7.17 12.43
C HIS A 90 2.56 7.51 12.74
N ASP A 91 2.21 8.79 12.85
CA ASP A 91 0.86 9.22 13.21
C ASP A 91 -0.17 8.87 12.12
N TYR A 92 0.15 9.16 10.84
CA TYR A 92 -0.77 8.84 9.75
C TYR A 92 -0.75 7.35 9.41
N LEU A 93 0.40 6.67 9.52
CA LEU A 93 0.51 5.22 9.28
C LEU A 93 -0.35 4.44 10.27
N LYS A 94 -0.35 4.84 11.55
CA LYS A 94 -1.21 4.22 12.55
C LYS A 94 -2.68 4.39 12.22
N SER A 95 -3.09 5.57 11.76
CA SER A 95 -4.47 5.81 11.32
C SER A 95 -4.83 5.08 10.02
N MET A 96 -3.87 4.91 9.11
CA MET A 96 -4.06 4.33 7.79
C MET A 96 -4.10 2.79 7.85
N CYS A 97 -3.14 2.20 8.56
CA CYS A 97 -2.96 0.76 8.66
C CYS A 97 -3.83 0.15 9.77
N GLY A 98 -4.24 0.92 10.79
CA GLY A 98 -5.00 0.38 11.91
C GLY A 98 -4.27 -0.79 12.57
N ASP A 99 -4.90 -1.97 12.57
CA ASP A 99 -4.35 -3.22 13.10
C ASP A 99 -3.46 -3.99 12.10
N MET A 100 -3.20 -3.42 10.91
CA MET A 100 -2.38 -4.02 9.86
C MET A 100 -0.90 -3.63 10.02
N GLY A 101 -0.01 -4.54 9.60
CA GLY A 101 1.42 -4.35 9.77
C GLY A 101 1.98 -3.21 8.91
N TYR A 102 2.83 -2.38 9.51
CA TYR A 102 3.64 -1.42 8.78
C TYR A 102 5.05 -1.33 9.36
N GLU A 103 6.01 -0.94 8.54
CA GLU A 103 7.36 -0.65 8.99
C GLU A 103 7.95 0.61 8.35
N VAL A 104 8.64 1.38 9.17
CA VAL A 104 9.40 2.56 8.75
C VAL A 104 10.86 2.16 8.56
N LEU A 105 11.32 2.21 7.31
CA LEU A 105 12.69 1.94 6.91
C LEU A 105 13.55 3.19 7.08
N ALA A 106 14.76 3.00 7.62
CA ALA A 106 15.70 4.10 7.79
C ALA A 106 16.29 4.60 6.46
N ASP A 107 16.41 3.68 5.50
CA ASP A 107 16.86 3.89 4.13
C ASP A 107 16.34 2.75 3.22
N ILE A 108 16.38 2.93 1.90
CA ILE A 108 15.84 1.94 0.94
C ILE A 108 16.67 0.65 0.86
N TRP A 109 17.96 0.71 1.19
CA TRP A 109 18.86 -0.44 1.22
C TRP A 109 18.56 -1.35 2.42
N SER A 110 18.08 -0.77 3.53
CA SER A 110 17.59 -1.50 4.70
C SER A 110 16.46 -2.48 4.35
N PHE A 111 15.71 -2.28 3.26
CA PHE A 111 14.70 -3.26 2.81
C PHE A 111 15.32 -4.63 2.53
N ARG A 112 16.58 -4.70 2.05
CA ARG A 112 17.24 -5.98 1.76
C ARG A 112 17.45 -6.81 3.02
N GLU A 113 17.65 -6.16 4.16
CA GLU A 113 17.86 -6.81 5.46
C GLU A 113 16.55 -7.03 6.21
N LYS A 114 15.61 -6.07 6.09
CA LYS A 114 14.33 -6.08 6.82
C LYS A 114 13.19 -6.78 6.08
N GLY A 115 13.29 -6.96 4.77
CA GLY A 115 12.27 -7.64 3.95
C GLY A 115 11.88 -9.03 4.47
N PRO A 116 12.82 -9.89 4.88
CA PRO A 116 12.51 -11.17 5.52
C PRO A 116 11.73 -11.02 6.83
N ASN A 117 12.05 -10.00 7.65
CA ASN A 117 11.35 -9.73 8.91
C ASN A 117 9.97 -9.14 8.68
N ALA A 118 9.82 -8.29 7.66
CA ALA A 118 8.52 -7.75 7.23
C ALA A 118 7.58 -8.87 6.75
N LEU A 119 8.12 -9.88 6.06
CA LEU A 119 7.36 -11.10 5.76
C LEU A 119 6.96 -11.81 7.05
N SER A 120 7.87 -12.09 7.99
CA SER A 120 7.52 -12.72 9.27
C SER A 120 6.43 -11.96 10.03
N ALA A 121 6.56 -10.63 10.09
CA ALA A 121 5.60 -9.74 10.71
C ALA A 121 4.23 -9.75 10.00
N ALA A 122 4.22 -9.80 8.66
CA ALA A 122 3.00 -9.95 7.87
C ALA A 122 2.34 -11.33 8.09
N TYR A 123 3.13 -12.38 8.29
CA TYR A 123 2.67 -13.74 8.57
C TYR A 123 2.27 -13.98 10.04
N GLY A 124 2.61 -13.07 10.97
CA GLY A 124 2.29 -13.21 12.39
C GLY A 124 3.09 -14.31 13.12
N CYS A 125 4.30 -14.61 12.67
CA CYS A 125 5.22 -15.58 13.29
C CYS A 125 6.28 -14.87 14.12
#